data_AF-A0A524HBJ8-F1
#
_entry.id   AF-A0A524HBJ8-F1
#
_cell.length_a   1.000
_cell.length_b   1.000
_cell.length_c   1.000
_cell.angle_alpha   90.00
_cell.angle_beta   90.00
_cell.angle_gamma   90.00
#
_symmetry.space_group_name_H-M   'P 1'
#
loop_
_entity.id
_entity.type
_entity.pdbx_description
1 polymer ?
#
loop_
_entity_poly.entity_id
_entity_poly.type
_entity_poly.pdbx_seq_one_letter_code
_entity_poly.pdbx_strand_id
1 'polypeptide(L)'
;MIIAAILIIALIVLVGLSWQVPEPGTIRQARTGAFLPAGSPLEIPQLVREDALATAKSLHRRNRNKQLRMAADMLATYREIRDGDVLILFNSGGYGWSNLDKSSGDATIIDAIEINLVNRGRAVTVLSYQRSYRGLRGLVSEILNAGAKSIAKPKELALRISFLWRHLPDLRVLLTAESNGTVMSNQVMRLMPDEPRLSSIEFGPPFWYDSYLNERVLNLRSNGKVPDAFSYGHWGSSIMANFRALFGKSSKAPGKVLFYIGAPGHDYNWDDYPLIRERVQPFLDSNFPQN
;
A
#
# COMPACT_ATOMS: atom_id res chain seq x y z
N MET A 1 29.26 -29.61 -6.77
CA MET A 1 29.81 -28.79 -5.66
C MET A 1 29.73 -27.29 -5.91
N ILE A 2 30.08 -26.78 -7.10
CA ILE A 2 30.05 -25.34 -7.42
C ILE A 2 28.64 -24.73 -7.28
N ILE A 3 27.59 -25.41 -7.79
CA ILE A 3 26.20 -24.95 -7.66
C ILE A 3 25.76 -24.85 -6.20
N ALA A 4 26.12 -25.84 -5.37
CA ALA A 4 25.79 -25.84 -3.94
C ALA A 4 26.51 -24.70 -3.20
N ALA A 5 27.78 -24.45 -3.51
CA ALA A 5 28.53 -23.33 -2.94
C ALA A 5 27.92 -21.96 -3.35
N ILE A 6 27.51 -21.81 -4.61
CA ILE A 6 26.84 -20.59 -5.09
C ILE A 6 25.50 -20.39 -4.36
N LEU A 7 24.70 -21.44 -4.18
CA LEU A 7 23.43 -21.37 -3.46
C LEU A 7 23.62 -21.03 -1.98
N ILE A 8 24.65 -21.58 -1.33
CA ILE A 8 24.97 -21.27 0.07
C ILE A 8 25.45 -19.83 0.21
N ILE A 9 26.32 -19.35 -0.69
CA ILE A 9 26.76 -17.94 -0.67
C ILE A 9 25.58 -17.00 -0.93
N ALA A 10 24.72 -17.32 -1.91
CA ALA A 10 23.51 -16.57 -2.17
C ALA A 10 22.59 -16.52 -0.94
N LEU A 11 22.43 -17.64 -0.24
CA LEU A 11 21.64 -17.73 0.99
C LEU A 11 22.26 -16.93 2.14
N ILE A 12 23.58 -16.99 2.34
CA ILE A 12 24.30 -16.20 3.35
C ILE A 12 24.19 -14.71 3.05
N VAL A 13 24.31 -14.30 1.79
CA VAL A 13 24.10 -12.90 1.37
C VAL A 13 22.65 -12.48 1.59
N LEU A 14 21.67 -13.34 1.26
CA LEU A 14 20.25 -13.12 1.54
C LEU A 14 19.96 -12.95 3.03
N VAL A 15 20.53 -13.81 3.88
CA VAL A 15 20.38 -13.76 5.35
C VAL A 15 21.10 -12.54 5.94
N GLY A 16 22.30 -12.22 5.47
CA GLY A 16 23.04 -11.03 5.90
C GLY A 16 22.34 -9.72 5.51
N LEU A 17 21.71 -9.69 4.33
CA LEU A 17 20.90 -8.55 3.89
C LEU A 17 19.53 -8.48 4.59
N SER A 18 19.00 -9.60 5.10
CA SER A 18 17.71 -9.65 5.78
C SER A 18 17.76 -9.34 7.28
N TRP A 19 18.92 -9.50 7.92
CA TRP A 19 19.09 -9.27 9.37
C TRP A 19 18.98 -7.78 9.76
N GLN A 20 19.08 -6.85 8.81
CA GLN A 20 18.90 -5.43 9.12
C GLN A 20 17.40 -5.09 9.20
N VAL A 21 16.98 -4.55 10.35
CA VAL A 21 15.60 -4.04 10.57
C VAL A 21 15.17 -3.25 9.33
N PRO A 22 14.00 -3.54 8.73
CA PRO A 22 13.55 -2.88 7.52
C PRO A 22 13.66 -1.35 7.66
N GLU A 23 14.17 -0.67 6.62
CA GLU A 23 14.18 0.79 6.61
C GLU A 23 12.75 1.31 6.84
N PRO A 24 12.51 2.35 7.65
CA PRO A 24 11.15 2.86 7.87
C PRO A 24 10.49 3.19 6.53
N GLY A 25 9.20 2.87 6.40
CA GLY A 25 8.41 3.36 5.27
C GLY A 25 8.29 4.88 5.30
N THR A 26 7.84 5.47 4.21
CA THR A 26 7.70 6.93 4.08
C THR A 26 6.35 7.28 3.51
N ILE A 27 5.71 8.31 4.06
CA ILE A 27 4.48 8.86 3.51
C ILE A 27 4.85 9.95 2.49
N ARG A 28 4.21 9.90 1.32
CA ARG A 28 4.49 10.77 0.18
C ARG A 28 3.21 11.45 -0.29
N GLN A 29 3.37 12.59 -0.95
CA GLN A 29 2.29 13.14 -1.77
C GLN A 29 1.93 12.13 -2.86
N ALA A 30 0.65 11.78 -3.00
CA ALA A 30 0.24 10.69 -3.86
C ALA A 30 0.54 10.96 -5.36
N ARG A 31 0.24 12.18 -5.82
CA ARG A 31 0.27 12.56 -7.25
C ARG A 31 1.62 13.05 -7.74
N THR A 32 2.53 13.43 -6.84
CA THR A 32 3.87 13.93 -7.20
C THR A 32 4.99 13.01 -6.73
N GLY A 33 4.70 12.14 -5.75
CA GLY A 33 5.72 11.35 -5.07
C GLY A 33 6.70 12.14 -4.21
N ALA A 34 6.47 13.45 -4.04
CA ALA A 34 7.31 14.30 -3.22
C ALA A 34 7.24 13.90 -1.74
N PHE A 35 8.30 14.21 -0.99
CA PHE A 35 8.22 14.18 0.47
C PHE A 35 7.19 15.20 0.94
N LEU A 36 6.48 14.87 2.02
CA LEU A 36 5.69 15.87 2.72
C LEU A 36 6.62 16.96 3.26
N PRO A 37 6.22 18.24 3.21
CA PRO A 37 7.05 19.31 3.73
C PRO A 37 7.37 19.05 5.22
N ALA A 38 8.56 19.40 5.69
CA ALA A 38 8.90 19.22 7.11
C ALA A 38 8.28 20.32 7.98
N GLY A 39 8.14 21.54 7.45
CA GLY A 39 7.69 22.76 8.16
C GLY A 39 8.39 23.02 9.48
N SER A 40 7.90 23.98 10.27
CA SER A 40 8.49 24.27 11.58
C SER A 40 7.98 23.28 12.64
N PRO A 41 8.86 22.59 13.38
CA PRO A 41 8.44 21.75 14.51
C PRO A 41 7.70 22.53 15.61
N LEU A 42 7.84 23.86 15.65
CA LEU A 42 7.16 24.70 16.65
C LEU A 42 5.66 24.88 16.37
N GLU A 43 5.22 24.63 15.13
CA GLU A 43 3.81 24.68 14.73
C GLU A 43 3.02 23.44 15.17
N ILE A 44 3.70 22.42 15.71
CA ILE A 44 3.10 21.16 16.14
C ILE A 44 3.09 21.09 17.67
N PRO A 45 1.94 20.78 18.30
CA PRO A 45 1.85 20.64 19.75
C PRO A 45 2.91 19.70 20.32
N GLN A 46 3.46 20.05 21.49
CA GLN A 46 4.54 19.29 22.12
C GLN A 46 4.15 17.81 22.33
N LEU A 47 2.93 17.55 22.79
CA LEU A 47 2.42 16.19 23.01
C LEU A 47 2.47 15.33 21.73
N VAL A 48 2.13 15.91 20.58
CA VAL A 48 2.19 15.23 19.27
C VAL A 48 3.64 14.90 18.91
N ARG A 49 4.57 15.83 19.15
CA ARG A 49 6.01 15.62 18.89
C ARG A 49 6.62 14.55 19.77
N GLU A 50 6.28 14.54 21.05
CA GLU A 50 6.78 13.55 21.99
C GLU A 50 6.23 12.15 21.70
N ASP A 51 4.94 12.03 21.37
CA ASP A 51 4.32 10.75 20.99
C ASP A 51 4.87 10.21 19.66
N ALA A 52 5.12 11.08 18.67
CA ALA A 52 5.76 10.66 17.42
C ALA A 52 7.15 10.05 17.68
N LEU A 53 7.95 10.70 18.54
CA LEU A 53 9.27 10.18 18.92
C LEU A 53 9.18 8.90 19.76
N ALA A 54 8.23 8.82 20.70
CA ALA A 54 8.00 7.63 21.52
C ALA A 54 7.58 6.43 20.66
N THR A 55 6.65 6.65 19.73
CA THR A 55 6.21 5.65 18.74
C THR A 55 7.39 5.16 17.90
N ALA A 56 8.21 6.09 17.38
CA ALA A 56 9.39 5.73 16.59
C ALA A 56 10.46 4.96 17.40
N LYS A 57 10.66 5.32 18.68
CA LYS A 57 11.54 4.59 19.61
C LYS A 57 11.07 3.15 19.87
N SER A 58 9.76 2.93 19.95
CA SER A 58 9.19 1.60 20.19
C SER A 58 9.55 0.60 19.08
N LEU A 59 9.65 1.09 17.82
CA LEU A 59 9.95 0.30 16.63
C LEU A 59 11.45 0.19 16.32
N HIS A 60 12.20 1.27 16.51
CA HIS A 60 13.61 1.35 16.15
C HIS A 60 14.53 1.57 17.36
N ARG A 61 14.38 0.76 18.41
CA ARG A 61 15.05 0.91 19.73
C ARG A 61 16.54 1.25 19.68
N ARG A 62 17.31 0.66 18.74
CA ARG A 62 18.78 0.79 18.65
C ARG A 62 19.28 1.75 17.58
N ASN A 63 18.41 2.41 16.82
CA ASN A 63 18.83 3.24 15.68
C ASN A 63 18.19 4.64 15.72
N ARG A 64 18.92 5.60 16.29
CA ARG A 64 18.47 7.00 16.43
C ARG A 64 18.13 7.66 15.09
N ASN A 65 18.87 7.37 14.03
CA ASN A 65 18.59 7.94 12.69
C ASN A 65 17.25 7.43 12.13
N LYS A 66 16.94 6.15 12.32
CA LYS A 66 15.62 5.59 11.96
C LYS A 66 14.51 6.19 12.80
N GLN A 67 14.73 6.36 14.11
CA GLN A 67 13.76 7.01 15.01
C GLN A 67 13.43 8.43 14.56
N LEU A 68 14.45 9.25 14.31
CA LEU A 68 14.27 10.65 13.91
C LEU A 68 13.59 10.78 12.55
N ARG A 69 13.98 9.96 11.55
CA ARG A 69 13.34 9.97 10.23
C ARG A 69 11.87 9.56 10.31
N MET A 70 11.56 8.51 11.06
CA MET A 70 10.18 8.07 11.24
C MET A 70 9.34 9.12 11.98
N ALA A 71 9.86 9.70 13.07
CA ALA A 71 9.15 10.74 13.81
C ALA A 71 8.91 11.99 12.93
N ALA A 72 9.90 12.43 12.15
CA ALA A 72 9.75 13.55 11.23
C ALA A 72 8.67 13.28 10.17
N ASP A 73 8.63 12.08 9.60
CA ASP A 73 7.63 11.65 8.61
C ASP A 73 6.21 11.59 9.23
N MET A 74 6.09 11.08 10.46
CA MET A 74 4.82 11.08 11.21
C MET A 74 4.31 12.50 11.49
N LEU A 75 5.21 13.41 11.87
CA LEU A 75 4.87 14.80 12.12
C LEU A 75 4.46 15.57 10.86
N ALA A 76 5.16 15.32 9.75
CA ALA A 76 4.79 15.86 8.45
C ALA A 76 3.41 15.34 8.00
N THR A 77 3.14 14.05 8.20
CA THR A 77 1.83 13.43 7.92
C THR A 77 0.73 14.05 8.77
N TYR A 78 0.94 14.17 10.09
CA TYR A 78 -0.02 14.80 10.98
C TYR A 78 -0.36 16.22 10.52
N ARG A 79 0.65 17.04 10.20
CA ARG A 79 0.39 18.42 9.75
C ARG A 79 -0.41 18.45 8.44
N GLU A 80 -0.11 17.57 7.50
CA GLU A 80 -0.80 17.53 6.21
C GLU A 80 -2.30 17.22 6.37
N ILE A 81 -2.67 16.39 7.35
CA ILE A 81 -4.03 15.86 7.47
C ILE A 81 -4.82 16.40 8.66
N ARG A 82 -4.23 17.25 9.52
CA ARG A 82 -4.84 17.67 10.80
C ARG A 82 -6.17 18.41 10.66
N ASP A 83 -6.40 18.99 9.48
CA ASP A 83 -7.60 19.76 9.15
C ASP A 83 -8.57 18.94 8.27
N GLY A 84 -8.32 17.62 8.09
CA GLY A 84 -9.10 16.72 7.26
C GLY A 84 -9.86 15.64 8.03
N ASP A 85 -10.92 15.12 7.42
CA ASP A 85 -11.80 14.09 7.98
C ASP A 85 -11.43 12.69 7.50
N VAL A 86 -10.92 12.58 6.27
CA VAL A 86 -10.61 11.31 5.61
C VAL A 86 -9.21 11.32 5.04
N LEU A 87 -8.41 10.33 5.44
CA LEU A 87 -7.14 10.00 4.81
C LEU A 87 -7.33 8.81 3.87
N ILE A 88 -7.13 9.02 2.57
CA ILE A 88 -6.94 7.92 1.61
C ILE A 88 -5.44 7.63 1.53
N LEU A 89 -5.04 6.41 1.88
CA LEU A 89 -3.64 6.00 1.85
C LEU A 89 -3.40 4.87 0.84
N PHE A 90 -2.71 5.22 -0.25
CA PHE A 90 -2.41 4.30 -1.34
C PHE A 90 -1.16 3.44 -1.06
N ASN A 91 -1.30 2.13 -1.25
CA ASN A 91 -0.24 1.13 -1.12
C ASN A 91 -0.03 0.45 -2.48
N SER A 92 1.05 0.82 -3.16
CA SER A 92 1.34 0.32 -4.51
C SER A 92 1.72 -1.16 -4.56
N GLY A 93 1.58 -1.75 -5.74
CA GLY A 93 1.94 -3.12 -6.05
C GLY A 93 3.45 -3.34 -6.14
N GLY A 94 3.83 -4.48 -6.71
CA GLY A 94 5.24 -4.84 -6.94
C GLY A 94 6.08 -4.76 -5.66
N TYR A 95 7.14 -3.95 -5.69
CA TYR A 95 8.06 -3.74 -4.56
C TYR A 95 7.66 -2.59 -3.63
N GLY A 96 6.55 -1.89 -3.88
CA GLY A 96 6.03 -0.90 -2.93
C GLY A 96 6.82 0.40 -2.81
N TRP A 97 7.51 0.76 -3.89
CA TRP A 97 8.24 2.03 -4.00
C TRP A 97 7.59 3.03 -4.96
N SER A 98 6.46 2.64 -5.57
CA SER A 98 5.73 3.47 -6.54
C SER A 98 4.71 4.32 -5.78
N ASN A 99 4.46 5.53 -6.26
CA ASN A 99 3.34 6.34 -5.80
C ASN A 99 2.21 6.25 -6.84
N LEU A 100 1.09 6.89 -6.51
CA LEU A 100 -0.10 6.88 -7.34
C LEU A 100 0.15 7.44 -8.76
N ASP A 101 1.07 8.39 -8.88
CA ASP A 101 1.53 8.98 -10.16
C ASP A 101 1.97 7.96 -11.21
N LYS A 102 2.37 6.75 -10.78
CA LYS A 102 2.87 5.67 -11.64
C LYS A 102 1.89 4.51 -11.80
N SER A 103 0.73 4.57 -11.15
CA SER A 103 -0.32 3.56 -11.22
C SER A 103 -1.56 4.19 -11.87
N SER A 104 -1.51 4.43 -13.18
CA SER A 104 -2.51 5.23 -13.90
C SER A 104 -3.93 4.69 -13.78
N GLY A 105 -4.11 3.37 -13.71
CA GLY A 105 -5.41 2.75 -13.48
C GLY A 105 -5.95 3.05 -12.08
N ASP A 106 -5.17 2.77 -11.04
CA ASP A 106 -5.52 3.05 -9.65
C ASP A 106 -5.75 4.55 -9.39
N ALA A 107 -5.02 5.42 -10.08
CA ALA A 107 -5.19 6.87 -10.00
C ALA A 107 -6.62 7.28 -10.37
N THR A 108 -7.18 6.76 -11.46
CA THR A 108 -8.57 7.05 -11.84
C THR A 108 -9.58 6.61 -10.77
N ILE A 109 -9.32 5.48 -10.12
CA ILE A 109 -10.20 4.95 -9.05
C ILE A 109 -10.10 5.83 -7.81
N ILE A 110 -8.89 6.18 -7.38
CA ILE A 110 -8.67 7.00 -6.20
C ILE A 110 -9.18 8.42 -6.40
N ASP A 111 -8.99 9.01 -7.58
CA ASP A 111 -9.55 10.32 -7.94
C ASP A 111 -11.09 10.29 -7.86
N ALA A 112 -11.72 9.23 -8.38
CA ALA A 112 -13.17 9.09 -8.29
C ALA A 112 -13.68 8.87 -6.86
N ILE A 113 -12.95 8.12 -6.03
CA ILE A 113 -13.26 7.97 -4.59
C ILE A 113 -13.15 9.32 -3.88
N GLU A 114 -12.06 10.07 -4.11
CA GLU A 114 -11.84 11.39 -3.52
C GLU A 114 -12.98 12.34 -3.91
N ILE A 115 -13.31 12.45 -5.20
CA ILE A 115 -14.42 13.27 -5.69
C ILE A 115 -15.73 12.84 -5.02
N ASN A 116 -15.99 11.54 -4.92
CA ASN A 116 -17.21 11.04 -4.31
C ASN A 116 -17.33 11.43 -2.84
N LEU A 117 -16.23 11.34 -2.07
CA LEU A 117 -16.20 11.72 -0.66
C LEU A 117 -16.27 13.24 -0.46
N VAL A 118 -15.60 14.03 -1.31
CA VAL A 118 -15.69 15.50 -1.30
C VAL A 118 -17.12 15.95 -1.60
N ASN A 119 -17.80 15.32 -2.56
CA ASN A 119 -19.21 15.60 -2.87
C ASN A 119 -20.17 15.27 -1.71
N ARG A 120 -19.74 14.45 -0.74
CA ARG A 120 -20.45 14.19 0.52
C ARG A 120 -20.08 15.17 1.63
N GLY A 121 -19.34 16.24 1.32
CA GLY A 121 -18.91 17.27 2.26
C GLY A 121 -17.74 16.86 3.15
N ARG A 122 -16.93 15.86 2.76
CA ARG A 122 -15.75 15.44 3.52
C ARG A 122 -14.51 16.22 3.11
N ALA A 123 -13.68 16.59 4.09
CA ALA A 123 -12.31 17.05 3.83
C ALA A 123 -11.39 15.83 3.63
N VAL A 124 -10.96 15.58 2.39
CA VAL A 124 -10.21 14.38 2.00
C VAL A 124 -8.75 14.73 1.71
N THR A 125 -7.81 13.92 2.20
CA THR A 125 -6.39 13.98 1.82
C THR A 125 -5.93 12.65 1.25
N VAL A 126 -5.24 12.66 0.11
CA VAL A 126 -4.72 11.47 -0.56
C VAL A 126 -3.20 11.42 -0.48
N LEU A 127 -2.68 10.37 0.16
CA LEU A 127 -1.24 10.13 0.34
C LEU A 127 -0.84 8.76 -0.19
N SER A 128 0.44 8.56 -0.46
CA SER A 128 1.01 7.24 -0.80
C SER A 128 1.93 6.75 0.30
N TYR A 129 1.80 5.48 0.71
CA TYR A 129 2.75 4.82 1.59
C TYR A 129 3.79 4.06 0.78
N GLN A 130 5.03 4.52 0.89
CA GLN A 130 6.18 3.89 0.27
C GLN A 130 6.82 2.92 1.27
N ARG A 131 6.53 1.61 1.14
CA ARG A 131 7.03 0.58 2.07
C ARG A 131 8.50 0.23 1.85
N SER A 132 9.04 0.45 0.65
CA SER A 132 10.43 0.14 0.30
C SER A 132 11.10 1.24 -0.54
N TYR A 133 12.43 1.17 -0.66
CA TYR A 133 13.25 2.11 -1.43
C TYR A 133 13.79 1.44 -2.70
N ARG A 134 13.99 2.24 -3.77
CA ARG A 134 14.62 1.76 -5.00
C ARG A 134 16.05 1.27 -4.73
N GLY A 135 16.33 0.03 -5.10
CA GLY A 135 17.65 -0.59 -5.00
C GLY A 135 17.59 -2.10 -4.73
N LEU A 136 18.71 -2.79 -4.92
CA LEU A 136 18.86 -4.24 -4.69
C LEU A 136 18.41 -4.66 -3.28
N ARG A 137 18.63 -3.79 -2.28
CA ARG A 137 18.18 -4.03 -0.89
C ARG A 137 16.67 -3.98 -0.74
N GLY A 138 15.99 -3.03 -1.40
CA GLY A 138 14.53 -2.96 -1.41
C GLY A 138 13.93 -4.19 -2.11
N LEU A 139 14.54 -4.62 -3.22
CA LEU A 139 14.15 -5.83 -3.95
C LEU A 139 14.23 -7.08 -3.05
N VAL A 140 15.37 -7.29 -2.37
CA VAL A 140 15.59 -8.45 -1.49
C VAL A 140 14.70 -8.40 -0.25
N SER A 141 14.56 -7.22 0.39
CA SER A 141 13.67 -7.05 1.53
C SER A 141 12.22 -7.36 1.16
N GLU A 142 11.77 -6.98 -0.02
CA GLU A 142 10.41 -7.25 -0.48
C GLU A 142 10.23 -8.71 -0.91
N ILE A 143 11.20 -9.38 -1.50
CA ILE A 143 11.11 -10.83 -1.76
C ILE A 143 10.95 -11.61 -0.44
N LEU A 144 11.67 -11.20 0.61
CA LEU A 144 11.58 -11.82 1.93
C LEU A 144 10.31 -11.43 2.69
N ASN A 145 9.82 -10.20 2.50
CA ASN A 145 8.59 -9.70 3.12
C ASN A 145 7.31 -10.08 2.35
N ALA A 146 7.40 -10.41 1.05
CA ALA A 146 6.28 -10.85 0.22
C ALA A 146 5.78 -12.24 0.62
N GLY A 147 6.56 -12.98 1.40
CA GLY A 147 6.03 -14.08 2.18
C GLY A 147 5.08 -13.54 3.25
N ALA A 148 3.82 -13.97 3.22
CA ALA A 148 2.71 -13.59 4.11
C ALA A 148 2.98 -13.64 5.63
N LYS A 149 4.19 -14.01 6.05
CA LYS A 149 4.63 -14.16 7.44
C LYS A 149 5.36 -12.92 7.99
N SER A 150 5.80 -11.98 7.17
CA SER A 150 6.47 -10.76 7.69
C SER A 150 5.43 -9.72 8.13
N ILE A 151 5.32 -9.49 9.44
CA ILE A 151 4.38 -8.52 10.03
C ILE A 151 5.03 -7.18 10.41
N ALA A 152 6.34 -7.03 10.23
CA ALA A 152 7.07 -5.86 10.72
C ALA A 152 6.60 -4.56 10.04
N LYS A 153 6.42 -4.61 8.72
CA LYS A 153 5.95 -3.48 7.91
C LYS A 153 4.49 -3.13 8.16
N PRO A 154 3.54 -4.09 8.11
CA PRO A 154 2.17 -3.84 8.52
C PRO A 154 2.07 -3.25 9.92
N LYS A 155 2.84 -3.77 10.88
CA LYS A 155 2.87 -3.24 12.24
C LYS A 155 3.39 -1.79 12.31
N GLU A 156 4.39 -1.45 11.51
CA GLU A 156 4.89 -0.07 11.39
C GLU A 156 3.77 0.86 10.91
N LEU A 157 3.05 0.49 9.85
CA LEU A 157 1.95 1.29 9.32
C LEU A 157 0.77 1.38 10.29
N ALA A 158 0.37 0.27 10.92
CA ALA A 158 -0.68 0.25 11.94
C ALA A 158 -0.35 1.21 13.10
N LEU A 159 0.90 1.23 13.58
CA LEU A 159 1.33 2.16 14.64
C LEU A 159 1.31 3.62 14.20
N ARG A 160 1.62 3.92 12.94
CA ARG A 160 1.50 5.28 12.39
C ARG A 160 0.05 5.73 12.36
N ILE A 161 -0.86 4.85 11.94
CA ILE A 161 -2.30 5.14 11.93
C ILE A 161 -2.81 5.32 13.37
N SER A 162 -2.43 4.45 14.31
CA SER A 162 -2.78 4.61 15.72
C SER A 162 -2.26 5.91 16.33
N PHE A 163 -1.06 6.36 15.92
CA PHE A 163 -0.56 7.68 16.31
C PHE A 163 -1.48 8.79 15.81
N LEU A 164 -1.90 8.75 14.53
CA LEU A 164 -2.81 9.76 13.99
C LEU A 164 -4.12 9.79 14.78
N TRP A 165 -4.75 8.66 15.07
CA TRP A 165 -6.00 8.63 15.85
C TRP A 165 -5.90 9.10 17.30
N ARG A 166 -4.71 9.02 17.92
CA ARG A 166 -4.53 9.59 19.26
C ARG A 166 -4.61 11.12 19.26
N HIS A 167 -4.33 11.76 18.13
CA HIS A 167 -4.30 13.22 17.99
C HIS A 167 -5.38 13.77 17.04
N LEU A 168 -6.02 12.90 16.26
CA LEU A 168 -7.10 13.17 15.30
C LEU A 168 -8.18 12.09 15.46
N PRO A 169 -8.99 12.13 16.54
CA PRO A 169 -9.87 11.03 16.91
C PRO A 169 -11.00 10.77 15.89
N ASP A 170 -11.39 11.78 15.13
CA ASP A 170 -12.48 11.68 14.15
C ASP A 170 -12.00 11.29 12.74
N LEU A 171 -10.68 11.22 12.53
CA LEU A 171 -10.09 10.85 11.25
C LEU A 171 -10.54 9.45 10.84
N ARG A 172 -11.09 9.30 9.64
CA ARG A 172 -11.29 7.99 8.99
C ARG A 172 -10.14 7.71 8.04
N VAL A 173 -9.70 6.45 7.98
CA VAL A 173 -8.60 6.02 7.11
C VAL A 173 -9.11 4.97 6.13
N LEU A 174 -8.99 5.27 4.84
CA LEU A 174 -9.24 4.36 3.74
C LEU A 174 -7.91 3.90 3.15
N LEU A 175 -7.54 2.64 3.38
CA LEU A 175 -6.44 2.02 2.67
C LEU A 175 -6.90 1.69 1.25
N THR A 176 -6.09 2.06 0.26
CA THR A 176 -6.28 1.63 -1.13
C THR A 176 -5.04 0.90 -1.57
N ALA A 177 -5.18 -0.22 -2.27
CA ALA A 177 -4.03 -1.05 -2.57
C ALA A 177 -4.22 -1.89 -3.84
N GLU A 178 -3.11 -2.12 -4.54
CA GLU A 178 -3.05 -3.00 -5.70
C GLU A 178 -1.99 -4.10 -5.51
N SER A 179 -2.24 -5.28 -6.10
CA SER A 179 -1.26 -6.38 -6.19
C SER A 179 -0.63 -6.71 -4.82
N ASN A 180 0.70 -6.79 -4.70
CA ASN A 180 1.40 -7.00 -3.43
C ASN A 180 1.11 -5.94 -2.35
N GLY A 181 0.66 -4.74 -2.72
CA GLY A 181 0.22 -3.71 -1.77
C GLY A 181 -1.01 -4.14 -0.98
N THR A 182 -1.83 -5.04 -1.52
CA THR A 182 -3.01 -5.57 -0.82
C THR A 182 -2.60 -6.44 0.36
N VAL A 183 -1.51 -7.22 0.27
CA VAL A 183 -0.98 -8.00 1.39
C VAL A 183 -0.66 -7.09 2.57
N MET A 184 0.01 -5.97 2.30
CA MET A 184 0.37 -4.98 3.31
C MET A 184 -0.89 -4.38 3.97
N SER A 185 -1.82 -3.88 3.17
CA SER A 185 -3.04 -3.23 3.67
C SER A 185 -3.93 -4.21 4.43
N ASN A 186 -4.10 -5.41 3.90
CA ASN A 186 -4.89 -6.46 4.51
C ASN A 186 -4.30 -6.96 5.84
N GLN A 187 -2.96 -7.04 5.95
CA GLN A 187 -2.31 -7.33 7.22
C GLN A 187 -2.51 -6.19 8.25
N VAL A 188 -2.56 -4.92 7.82
CA VAL A 188 -2.92 -3.82 8.72
C VAL A 188 -4.37 -3.99 9.20
N MET A 189 -5.31 -4.31 8.31
CA MET A 189 -6.70 -4.62 8.68
C MET A 189 -6.76 -5.75 9.72
N ARG A 190 -5.97 -6.81 9.54
CA ARG A 190 -5.89 -7.95 10.47
C ARG A 190 -5.28 -7.60 11.83
N LEU A 191 -4.34 -6.65 11.87
CA LEU A 191 -3.76 -6.14 13.11
C LEU A 191 -4.70 -5.20 13.88
N MET A 192 -5.74 -4.69 13.21
CA MET A 192 -6.71 -3.73 13.76
C MET A 192 -8.16 -4.20 13.48
N PRO A 193 -8.55 -5.40 13.95
CA PRO A 193 -9.80 -6.06 13.58
C PRO A 193 -11.05 -5.35 14.12
N ASP A 194 -10.90 -4.55 15.17
CA ASP A 194 -12.02 -3.91 15.89
C ASP A 194 -12.09 -2.39 15.68
N GLU A 195 -11.31 -1.85 14.74
CA GLU A 195 -11.21 -0.40 14.53
C GLU A 195 -12.16 0.09 13.43
N PRO A 196 -13.34 0.66 13.75
CA PRO A 196 -14.36 1.02 12.77
C PRO A 196 -13.95 2.18 11.86
N ARG A 197 -12.95 2.99 12.24
CA ARG A 197 -12.45 4.11 11.42
C ARG A 197 -11.51 3.66 10.30
N LEU A 198 -11.21 2.37 10.20
CA LEU A 198 -10.32 1.80 9.19
C LEU A 198 -11.10 0.94 8.20
N SER A 199 -10.93 1.23 6.91
CA SER A 199 -11.47 0.43 5.81
C SER A 199 -10.40 0.21 4.74
N SER A 200 -10.54 -0.81 3.89
CA SER A 200 -9.59 -1.15 2.83
C SER A 200 -10.31 -1.49 1.52
N ILE A 201 -9.84 -0.92 0.40
CA ILE A 201 -10.21 -1.33 -0.96
C ILE A 201 -8.97 -1.90 -1.63
N GLU A 202 -9.06 -3.15 -2.07
CA GLU A 202 -7.93 -3.97 -2.52
C GLU A 202 -8.21 -4.54 -3.91
N PHE A 203 -7.31 -4.25 -4.86
CA PHE A 203 -7.38 -4.72 -6.23
C PHE A 203 -6.29 -5.75 -6.51
N GLY A 204 -6.69 -6.88 -7.09
CA GLY A 204 -5.78 -7.89 -7.59
C GLY A 204 -4.84 -8.50 -6.54
N PRO A 205 -5.32 -8.96 -5.36
CA PRO A 205 -4.43 -9.54 -4.36
C PRO A 205 -3.68 -10.78 -4.91
N PRO A 206 -2.46 -11.07 -4.42
CA PRO A 206 -1.74 -12.26 -4.87
C PRO A 206 -2.47 -13.55 -4.49
N PHE A 207 -2.49 -14.54 -5.39
CA PHE A 207 -3.22 -15.80 -5.16
C PHE A 207 -2.73 -16.60 -3.94
N TRP A 208 -1.47 -16.40 -3.53
CA TRP A 208 -0.87 -17.09 -2.38
C TRP A 208 -1.23 -16.46 -1.03
N TYR A 209 -1.88 -15.30 -1.04
CA TYR A 209 -2.25 -14.60 0.18
C TYR A 209 -3.72 -14.88 0.52
N ASP A 210 -3.91 -15.35 1.75
CA ASP A 210 -5.23 -15.55 2.34
C ASP A 210 -5.72 -14.23 2.93
N SER A 211 -6.58 -13.54 2.19
CA SER A 211 -7.11 -12.23 2.57
C SER A 211 -8.00 -12.33 3.80
N TYR A 212 -7.74 -11.49 4.80
CA TYR A 212 -8.67 -11.21 5.89
C TYR A 212 -9.84 -10.40 5.34
N LEU A 213 -11.01 -11.04 5.21
CA LEU A 213 -12.21 -10.45 4.63
C LEU A 213 -13.26 -10.18 5.72
N ASN A 214 -13.80 -8.97 5.73
CA ASN A 214 -14.94 -8.54 6.54
C ASN A 214 -15.64 -7.36 5.83
N GLU A 215 -16.67 -6.77 6.44
CA GLU A 215 -17.43 -5.66 5.88
C GLU A 215 -16.62 -4.37 5.64
N ARG A 216 -15.44 -4.25 6.26
CA ARG A 216 -14.51 -3.11 6.10
C ARG A 216 -13.44 -3.37 5.04
N VAL A 217 -13.45 -4.52 4.37
CA VAL A 217 -12.50 -4.89 3.31
C VAL A 217 -13.23 -5.22 2.01
N LEU A 218 -13.13 -4.34 1.02
CA LEU A 218 -13.53 -4.64 -0.35
C LEU A 218 -12.35 -5.22 -1.13
N ASN A 219 -12.39 -6.52 -1.40
CA ASN A 219 -11.35 -7.22 -2.16
C ASN A 219 -11.88 -7.62 -3.56
N LEU A 220 -11.21 -7.15 -4.62
CA LEU A 220 -11.62 -7.35 -6.01
C LEU A 220 -10.55 -8.11 -6.80
N ARG A 221 -10.90 -9.32 -7.24
CA ARG A 221 -10.04 -10.22 -8.04
C ARG A 221 -10.41 -10.25 -9.53
N SER A 222 -11.17 -9.27 -10.00
CA SER A 222 -11.59 -9.15 -11.40
C SER A 222 -11.95 -7.70 -11.69
N ASN A 223 -11.67 -7.27 -12.92
CA ASN A 223 -12.14 -6.00 -13.46
C ASN A 223 -13.52 -6.10 -14.13
N GLY A 224 -14.15 -7.28 -14.08
CA GLY A 224 -15.49 -7.54 -14.62
C GLY A 224 -15.51 -7.90 -16.11
N LYS A 225 -14.41 -7.71 -16.85
CA LYS A 225 -14.26 -8.21 -18.22
C LYS A 225 -13.52 -9.54 -18.27
N VAL A 226 -12.44 -9.66 -17.49
CA VAL A 226 -11.59 -10.85 -17.44
C VAL A 226 -11.21 -11.11 -15.98
N PRO A 227 -11.28 -12.36 -15.48
CA PRO A 227 -10.74 -12.71 -14.17
C PRO A 227 -9.26 -12.36 -14.07
N ASP A 228 -8.82 -11.86 -12.93
CA ASP A 228 -7.42 -11.50 -12.71
C ASP A 228 -6.56 -12.77 -12.63
N ALA A 229 -5.76 -13.01 -13.68
CA ALA A 229 -4.93 -14.18 -13.78
C ALA A 229 -3.88 -14.28 -12.66
N PHE A 230 -3.41 -13.14 -12.13
CA PHE A 230 -2.48 -13.11 -11.02
C PHE A 230 -3.16 -13.49 -9.70
N SER A 231 -4.36 -12.95 -9.45
CA SER A 231 -5.12 -13.24 -8.21
C SER A 231 -5.69 -14.65 -8.12
N TYR A 232 -5.92 -15.30 -9.26
CA TYR A 232 -6.39 -16.68 -9.31
C TYR A 232 -5.26 -17.70 -9.54
N GLY A 233 -4.00 -17.26 -9.63
CA GLY A 233 -2.85 -18.15 -9.82
C GLY A 233 -2.83 -18.83 -11.20
N HIS A 234 -3.48 -18.24 -12.19
CA HIS A 234 -3.54 -18.72 -13.57
C HIS A 234 -2.27 -18.39 -14.34
N TRP A 235 -1.12 -18.84 -13.83
CA TRP A 235 0.20 -18.58 -14.39
C TRP A 235 0.36 -19.04 -15.84
N GLY A 236 -0.35 -20.09 -16.27
CA GLY A 236 -0.36 -20.52 -17.67
C GLY A 236 -0.85 -19.42 -18.62
N SER A 237 -1.85 -18.64 -18.20
CA SER A 237 -2.37 -17.49 -18.94
C SER A 237 -1.36 -16.34 -18.98
N SER A 238 -0.66 -16.09 -17.86
CA SER A 238 0.42 -15.08 -17.81
C SER A 238 1.60 -15.48 -18.69
N ILE A 239 2.07 -16.73 -18.62
CA ILE A 239 3.18 -17.24 -19.46
C ILE A 239 2.79 -17.18 -20.95
N MET A 240 1.59 -17.61 -21.31
CA MET A 240 1.08 -17.55 -22.69
C MET A 240 0.92 -16.11 -23.19
N ALA A 241 0.47 -15.18 -22.34
CA ALA A 241 0.36 -13.76 -22.69
C ALA A 241 1.74 -13.14 -22.99
N ASN A 242 2.75 -13.46 -22.18
CA ASN A 242 4.13 -13.01 -22.41
C ASN A 242 4.75 -13.69 -23.65
N PHE A 243 4.50 -14.98 -23.88
CA PHE A 243 4.94 -15.69 -25.08
C PHE A 243 4.34 -15.08 -26.34
N ARG A 244 3.02 -14.81 -26.37
CA ARG A 244 2.36 -14.15 -27.50
C ARG A 244 2.86 -12.72 -27.74
N ALA A 245 3.19 -11.98 -26.68
CA ALA A 245 3.80 -10.65 -26.78
C ALA A 245 5.21 -10.70 -27.40
N LEU A 246 6.02 -11.71 -27.06
CA LEU A 246 7.35 -11.94 -27.66
C LEU A 246 7.29 -12.24 -29.17
N PHE A 247 6.20 -12.82 -29.67
CA PHE A 247 6.00 -13.10 -31.10
C PHE A 247 5.19 -12.01 -31.83
N GLY A 248 5.01 -10.82 -31.24
CA GLY A 248 4.29 -9.71 -31.86
C GLY A 248 2.80 -9.97 -32.09
N LYS A 249 2.22 -11.00 -31.44
CA LYS A 249 0.84 -11.46 -31.64
C LYS A 249 -0.12 -11.00 -30.53
N SER A 250 0.31 -10.20 -29.57
CA SER A 250 -0.62 -9.67 -28.57
C SER A 250 -1.20 -8.33 -29.01
N SER A 251 -2.53 -8.25 -29.09
CA SER A 251 -3.20 -6.99 -28.79
C SER A 251 -2.80 -6.59 -27.37
N LYS A 252 -2.58 -5.29 -27.12
CA LYS A 252 -2.23 -4.74 -25.81
C LYS A 252 -3.12 -5.38 -24.74
N ALA A 253 -2.59 -6.33 -23.97
CA ALA A 253 -3.27 -6.88 -22.80
C ALA A 253 -2.92 -5.95 -21.64
N PRO A 254 -3.83 -5.07 -21.20
CA PRO A 254 -3.54 -4.19 -20.08
C PRO A 254 -3.43 -5.04 -18.79
N GLY A 255 -2.50 -4.65 -17.91
CA GLY A 255 -2.19 -5.34 -16.66
C GLY A 255 -0.78 -5.94 -16.64
N LYS A 256 0.09 -5.41 -15.77
CA LYS A 256 1.48 -5.87 -15.62
C LYS A 256 1.79 -6.18 -14.16
N VAL A 257 2.37 -7.35 -13.91
CA VAL A 257 2.95 -7.73 -12.62
C VAL A 257 4.48 -7.79 -12.76
N LEU A 258 5.21 -7.38 -11.71
CA LEU A 258 6.69 -7.46 -11.65
C LEU A 258 7.37 -6.86 -12.91
N PHE A 259 7.02 -5.61 -13.24
CA PHE A 259 7.54 -4.79 -14.34
C PHE A 259 7.21 -5.23 -15.78
N TYR A 260 7.09 -6.54 -16.08
CA TYR A 260 6.99 -7.01 -17.47
C TYR A 260 6.08 -8.22 -17.71
N ILE A 261 5.54 -8.87 -16.67
CA ILE A 261 4.69 -10.04 -16.86
C ILE A 261 3.27 -9.56 -17.15
N GLY A 262 2.81 -9.72 -18.39
CA GLY A 262 1.40 -9.51 -18.73
C GLY A 262 0.51 -10.43 -17.89
N ALA A 263 -0.40 -9.85 -17.12
CA ALA A 263 -1.36 -10.55 -16.28
C ALA A 263 -2.77 -10.14 -16.73
N PRO A 264 -3.43 -10.92 -17.61
CA PRO A 264 -4.78 -10.59 -18.08
C PRO A 264 -5.74 -10.38 -16.91
N GLY A 265 -6.53 -9.32 -16.98
CA GLY A 265 -7.49 -8.97 -15.91
C GLY A 265 -6.87 -8.23 -14.71
N HIS A 266 -5.53 -8.13 -14.63
CA HIS A 266 -4.81 -7.36 -13.60
C HIS A 266 -4.64 -5.89 -13.99
N ASP A 267 -5.67 -5.33 -14.63
CA ASP A 267 -5.81 -3.90 -14.91
C ASP A 267 -7.15 -3.45 -14.36
N TYR A 268 -7.08 -2.41 -13.54
CA TYR A 268 -8.19 -1.86 -12.79
C TYR A 268 -8.17 -0.36 -13.03
N ASN A 269 -9.31 0.18 -13.47
CA ASN A 269 -9.49 1.61 -13.64
C ASN A 269 -10.97 1.95 -13.49
N TRP A 270 -11.25 3.22 -13.19
CA TRP A 270 -12.60 3.67 -12.90
C TRP A 270 -13.49 3.73 -14.14
N ASP A 271 -12.93 4.10 -15.29
CA ASP A 271 -13.68 4.48 -16.49
C ASP A 271 -14.13 3.27 -17.31
N ASP A 272 -13.20 2.34 -17.57
CA ASP A 272 -13.40 1.21 -18.48
C ASP A 272 -14.12 0.01 -17.86
N TYR A 273 -14.24 -0.03 -16.53
CA TYR A 273 -14.68 -1.20 -15.78
C TYR A 273 -15.87 -0.90 -14.85
N PRO A 274 -17.12 -1.07 -15.33
CA PRO A 274 -18.33 -0.81 -14.54
C PRO A 274 -18.38 -1.53 -13.19
N LEU A 275 -17.89 -2.79 -13.14
CA LEU A 275 -17.83 -3.58 -11.92
C LEU A 275 -17.09 -2.85 -10.79
N ILE A 276 -16.04 -2.08 -11.11
CA ILE A 276 -15.30 -1.33 -10.10
C ILE A 276 -16.21 -0.31 -9.43
N ARG A 277 -16.98 0.45 -10.21
CA ARG A 277 -17.92 1.46 -9.70
C ARG A 277 -19.04 0.81 -8.90
N GLU A 278 -19.63 -0.26 -9.44
CA GLU A 278 -20.72 -1.02 -8.81
C GLU A 278 -20.34 -1.62 -7.45
N ARG A 279 -19.06 -1.90 -7.22
CA ARG A 279 -18.56 -2.47 -5.97
C ARG A 279 -18.02 -1.42 -5.02
N VAL A 280 -17.34 -0.40 -5.52
CA VAL A 280 -16.74 0.68 -4.72
C VAL A 280 -17.82 1.61 -4.17
N GLN A 281 -18.83 2.00 -4.96
CA GLN A 281 -19.84 2.96 -4.49
C GLN A 281 -20.62 2.47 -3.25
N PRO A 282 -21.22 1.26 -3.24
CA PRO A 282 -21.93 0.78 -2.06
C PRO A 282 -21.01 0.58 -0.84
N PHE A 283 -19.74 0.24 -1.08
CA PHE A 283 -18.75 0.13 -0.02
C PHE A 283 -18.48 1.48 0.65
N LEU A 284 -18.33 2.55 -0.15
CA LEU A 284 -18.22 3.91 0.36
C LEU A 284 -19.49 4.35 1.09
N ASP A 285 -20.68 4.01 0.60
CA ASP A 285 -21.95 4.31 1.28
C ASP A 285 -22.02 3.71 2.67
N SER A 286 -21.53 2.48 2.82
CA SER A 286 -21.58 1.74 4.08
C SER A 286 -20.52 2.22 5.08
N ASN A 287 -19.31 2.52 4.60
CA ASN A 287 -18.16 2.85 5.45
C ASN A 287 -17.94 4.37 5.64
N PHE A 288 -18.54 5.20 4.79
CA PHE A 288 -18.43 6.67 4.79
C PHE A 288 -19.81 7.29 4.51
N PRO A 289 -20.79 7.11 5.42
CA PRO A 289 -22.13 7.65 5.25
C PRO A 289 -22.09 9.18 5.15
N GLN A 290 -23.09 9.77 4.51
CA GLN A 290 -23.29 11.22 4.58
C GLN A 290 -23.58 11.60 6.03
N ASN A 291 -23.02 12.73 6.48
CA ASN A 291 -23.37 13.33 7.77
C ASN A 291 -24.77 13.91 7.71
#